data_AF-A0A971QMI4-F1
#
_entry.id   AF-A0A971QMI4-F1
#
_cell.length_a   1.000
_cell.length_b   1.000
_cell.length_c   1.000
_cell.angle_alpha   90.00
_cell.angle_beta   90.00
_cell.angle_gamma   90.00
#
_symmetry.space_group_name_H-M   'P 1'
#
loop_
_entity.id
_entity.type
_entity.pdbx_description
1 polymer ?
#
loop_
_entity_poly.entity_id
_entity_poly.type
_entity_poly.pdbx_seq_one_letter_code
_entity_poly.pdbx_strand_id
1 'polypeptide(L)'
;MNIQSLEPQLLNRLLYSFDQITSYHRFRSLQAGMPKNEFIEIISNACIESTILNLRMLDEFFSTKNIQSDDVRALHFWDYKPTTFLTDKERRAINKQLAHFTEHRVDISWTGWPVKLWMRKCMNEMITFFDHIEDNLGFDHPLWQEVNGRRKALENLLALDEKTIYT
;
A
#
# COMPACT_ATOMS: atom_id res chain seq x y z
N MET A 1 -18.29 -11.95 -12.91
CA MET A 1 -16.99 -12.62 -13.07
C MET A 1 -16.92 -13.71 -12.00
N ASN A 2 -16.68 -14.98 -12.35
CA ASN A 2 -16.55 -16.03 -11.35
C ASN A 2 -15.12 -16.00 -10.79
N ILE A 3 -14.99 -15.63 -9.52
CA ILE A 3 -13.73 -15.29 -8.85
C ILE A 3 -12.88 -16.53 -8.54
N GLN A 4 -13.46 -17.73 -8.66
CA GLN A 4 -12.73 -19.00 -8.55
C GLN A 4 -11.63 -19.15 -9.61
N SER A 5 -11.63 -18.33 -10.67
CA SER A 5 -10.55 -18.22 -11.64
C SER A 5 -9.67 -16.99 -11.40
N LEU A 6 -9.52 -16.55 -10.15
CA LEU A 6 -8.68 -15.41 -9.77
C LEU A 6 -7.35 -15.53 -10.50
N GLU A 7 -7.18 -14.75 -11.57
CA GLU A 7 -6.00 -14.91 -12.39
C GLU A 7 -4.80 -14.63 -11.49
N PRO A 8 -3.82 -15.54 -11.37
CA PRO A 8 -2.62 -15.30 -10.58
C PRO A 8 -1.99 -13.94 -10.87
N GLN A 9 -2.17 -13.43 -12.09
CA GLN A 9 -1.77 -12.10 -12.56
C GLN A 9 -2.41 -10.95 -11.76
N LEU A 10 -3.69 -11.06 -11.41
CA LEU A 10 -4.40 -10.03 -10.66
C LEU A 10 -3.91 -9.96 -9.22
N LEU A 11 -3.76 -11.11 -8.57
CA LEU A 11 -3.17 -11.18 -7.24
C LEU A 11 -1.74 -10.64 -7.28
N ASN A 12 -0.92 -11.05 -8.26
CA ASN A 12 0.44 -10.54 -8.42
C ASN A 12 0.50 -9.00 -8.58
N ARG A 13 -0.46 -8.38 -9.25
CA ARG A 13 -0.54 -6.91 -9.36
C ARG A 13 -0.87 -6.24 -8.02
N LEU A 14 -1.78 -6.83 -7.24
CA LEU A 14 -2.06 -6.38 -5.87
C LEU A 14 -0.81 -6.52 -5.01
N LEU A 15 -0.14 -7.67 -5.09
CA LEU A 15 1.10 -7.95 -4.37
C LEU A 15 2.23 -6.97 -4.74
N TYR A 16 2.35 -6.58 -6.01
CA TYR A 16 3.27 -5.54 -6.42
C TYR A 16 2.94 -4.19 -5.78
N SER A 17 1.67 -3.79 -5.79
CA SER A 17 1.23 -2.52 -5.18
C SER A 17 1.55 -2.48 -3.68
N PHE A 18 1.48 -3.63 -3.01
CA PHE A 18 1.86 -3.79 -1.61
C PHE A 18 3.36 -3.60 -1.37
N ASP A 19 4.21 -4.15 -2.23
CA ASP A 19 5.64 -3.90 -2.13
C ASP A 19 5.95 -2.40 -2.30
N GLN A 20 5.22 -1.72 -3.19
CA GLN A 20 5.40 -0.30 -3.43
C GLN A 20 4.97 0.59 -2.27
N ILE A 21 3.90 0.29 -1.52
CA ILE A 21 3.52 1.14 -0.36
C ILE A 21 4.57 1.18 0.74
N THR A 22 5.46 0.17 0.79
CA THR A 22 6.55 0.12 1.78
C THR A 22 7.87 0.67 1.27
N SER A 23 7.95 1.01 -0.03
CA SER A 23 9.19 1.42 -0.70
C SER A 23 9.83 2.65 -0.04
N TYR A 24 9.03 3.67 0.28
CA TYR A 24 9.53 4.86 0.98
C TYR A 24 10.09 4.53 2.37
N HIS A 25 9.36 3.74 3.17
CA HIS A 25 9.84 3.36 4.50
C HIS A 25 11.15 2.57 4.42
N ARG A 26 11.22 1.56 3.55
CA ARG A 26 12.43 0.74 3.32
C ARG A 26 13.60 1.61 2.87
N PHE A 27 13.37 2.51 1.91
CA PHE A 27 14.41 3.42 1.44
C PHE A 27 14.91 4.34 2.55
N ARG A 28 14.01 4.92 3.35
CA ARG A 28 14.40 5.78 4.49
C ARG A 28 15.22 5.03 5.54
N SER A 29 14.93 3.76 5.81
CA SER A 29 15.74 2.92 6.69
C SER A 29 17.15 2.67 6.13
N LEU A 30 17.27 2.47 4.82
CA LEU A 30 18.57 2.28 4.15
C LEU A 30 19.37 3.59 4.04
N GLN A 31 18.68 4.72 3.86
CA GLN A 31 19.29 6.03 3.67
C GLN A 31 20.08 6.52 4.90
N ALA A 32 19.78 6.03 6.10
CA ALA A 32 20.39 6.47 7.36
C ALA A 32 21.94 6.36 7.38
N GLY A 33 22.54 5.54 6.50
CA GLY A 33 23.99 5.41 6.33
C GLY A 33 24.55 5.94 5.01
N MET A 34 23.73 6.58 4.17
CA MET A 34 24.14 7.01 2.82
C MET A 34 24.56 8.49 2.79
N PRO A 35 25.58 8.85 1.98
CA PRO A 35 25.93 10.25 1.79
C PRO A 35 24.77 11.00 1.12
N LYS A 36 24.45 12.19 1.63
CA LYS A 36 23.47 13.08 0.98
C LYS A 36 24.03 13.52 -0.37
N ASN A 37 23.35 13.16 -1.45
CA ASN A 37 23.63 13.62 -2.79
C ASN A 37 22.33 13.69 -3.60
N GLU A 38 22.38 14.37 -4.73
CA GLU A 38 21.22 14.58 -5.61
C GLU A 38 20.57 13.26 -6.06
N PHE A 39 21.37 12.22 -6.29
CA PHE A 39 20.86 10.91 -6.70
C PHE A 39 20.01 10.24 -5.61
N ILE A 40 20.46 10.31 -4.35
CA ILE A 40 19.72 9.81 -3.18
C ILE A 40 18.41 10.59 -3.00
N GLU A 41 18.40 11.89 -3.26
CA GLU A 41 17.19 12.71 -3.22
C GLU A 41 16.20 12.34 -4.34
N ILE A 42 16.69 12.08 -5.56
CA ILE A 42 15.87 11.58 -6.68
C ILE A 42 15.19 10.26 -6.31
N ILE A 43 15.94 9.31 -5.74
CA ILE A 43 15.36 8.03 -5.33
C ILE A 43 14.34 8.23 -4.21
N SER A 44 14.64 9.10 -3.23
CA SER A 44 13.70 9.41 -2.15
C SER A 44 12.37 9.94 -2.67
N ASN A 45 12.43 10.87 -3.64
CA ASN A 45 11.27 11.42 -4.34
C ASN A 45 10.49 10.32 -5.07
N ALA A 46 11.16 9.48 -5.86
CA ALA A 46 10.51 8.38 -6.57
C ALA A 46 9.83 7.38 -5.61
N CYS A 47 10.45 7.08 -4.47
CA CYS A 47 9.87 6.18 -3.47
C CYS A 47 8.62 6.79 -2.80
N ILE A 48 8.65 8.09 -2.44
CA ILE A 48 7.48 8.74 -1.82
C ILE A 48 6.33 8.90 -2.83
N GLU A 49 6.64 9.24 -4.08
CA GLU A 49 5.69 9.31 -5.18
C GLU A 49 5.01 7.95 -5.41
N SER A 50 5.80 6.89 -5.58
CA SER A 50 5.30 5.52 -5.75
C SER A 50 4.45 5.09 -4.56
N THR A 51 4.88 5.40 -3.34
CA THR A 51 4.14 5.05 -2.12
C THR A 51 2.76 5.73 -2.10
N ILE A 52 2.69 7.04 -2.36
CA ILE A 52 1.42 7.79 -2.33
C ILE A 52 0.48 7.36 -3.47
N LEU A 53 1.02 7.10 -4.66
CA LEU A 53 0.25 6.59 -5.79
C LEU A 53 -0.39 5.23 -5.45
N ASN A 54 0.39 4.31 -4.89
CA ASN A 54 -0.10 2.98 -4.52
C ASN A 54 -1.08 3.03 -3.35
N LEU A 55 -0.91 3.94 -2.38
CA LEU A 55 -1.90 4.18 -1.34
C LEU A 55 -3.26 4.59 -1.92
N ARG A 56 -3.26 5.46 -2.94
CA ARG A 56 -4.48 5.86 -3.64
C ARG A 56 -5.11 4.66 -4.36
N MET A 57 -4.32 3.93 -5.13
CA MET A 57 -4.82 2.76 -5.90
C MET A 57 -5.42 1.70 -4.98
N LEU A 58 -4.82 1.47 -3.80
CA LEU A 58 -5.34 0.51 -2.84
C LEU A 58 -6.59 1.01 -2.13
N ASP A 59 -6.68 2.30 -1.78
CA ASP A 59 -7.94 2.86 -1.25
C ASP A 59 -9.08 2.76 -2.28
N GLU A 60 -8.79 2.96 -3.58
CA GLU A 60 -9.74 2.72 -4.66
C GLU A 60 -10.13 1.24 -4.79
N PHE A 61 -9.17 0.31 -4.65
CA PHE A 61 -9.43 -1.13 -4.66
C PHE A 61 -10.35 -1.60 -3.53
N PHE A 62 -10.18 -1.05 -2.32
CA PHE A 62 -11.03 -1.31 -1.16
C PHE A 62 -12.32 -0.46 -1.14
N SER A 63 -12.47 0.49 -2.07
CA SER A 63 -13.67 1.32 -2.14
C SER A 63 -14.85 0.56 -2.74
N THR A 64 -16.03 0.73 -2.13
CA THR A 64 -17.32 0.31 -2.68
C THR A 64 -17.98 1.40 -3.54
N LYS A 65 -17.37 2.58 -3.63
CA LYS A 65 -17.89 3.74 -4.37
C LYS A 65 -17.26 3.86 -5.74
N ASN A 66 -18.02 4.40 -6.71
CA ASN A 66 -17.57 4.74 -8.07
C ASN A 66 -16.88 3.55 -8.79
N ILE A 67 -17.47 2.36 -8.70
CA ILE A 67 -16.97 1.16 -9.34
C ILE A 67 -17.40 1.17 -10.82
N GLN A 68 -16.43 1.15 -11.73
CA GLN A 68 -16.70 0.93 -13.15
C GLN A 68 -16.91 -0.57 -13.41
N SER A 69 -17.57 -0.93 -14.52
CA SER A 69 -17.95 -2.33 -14.78
C SER A 69 -16.76 -3.29 -14.96
N ASP A 70 -15.60 -2.76 -15.34
CA ASP A 70 -14.35 -3.47 -15.60
C ASP A 70 -13.34 -3.36 -14.44
N ASP A 71 -13.69 -2.62 -13.39
CA ASP A 71 -12.87 -2.46 -12.21
C ASP A 71 -12.78 -3.75 -11.39
N VAL A 72 -11.57 -4.17 -11.05
CA VAL A 72 -11.39 -5.17 -9.99
C VAL A 72 -11.39 -4.46 -8.63
N ARG A 73 -12.16 -5.00 -7.69
CA ARG A 73 -12.31 -4.50 -6.31
C ARG A 73 -12.20 -5.62 -5.31
N ALA A 74 -11.88 -5.28 -4.08
CA ALA A 74 -11.75 -6.24 -2.99
C ALA A 74 -13.04 -7.05 -2.77
N LEU A 75 -14.21 -6.44 -2.96
CA LEU A 75 -15.50 -7.15 -2.87
C LEU A 75 -15.67 -8.27 -3.90
N HIS A 76 -14.89 -8.24 -4.98
CA HIS A 76 -14.80 -9.34 -5.95
C HIS A 76 -13.90 -10.47 -5.45
N PHE A 77 -13.65 -10.62 -4.15
CA PHE A 77 -12.85 -11.71 -3.58
C PHE A 77 -13.67 -12.40 -2.49
N TRP A 78 -14.35 -13.51 -2.84
CA TRP A 78 -15.20 -14.28 -1.91
C TRP A 78 -16.12 -13.40 -1.06
N ASP A 79 -16.81 -12.45 -1.70
CA ASP A 79 -17.71 -11.50 -1.05
C ASP A 79 -17.09 -10.77 0.16
N TYR A 80 -15.78 -10.48 0.09
CA TYR A 80 -15.10 -9.66 1.08
C TYR A 80 -15.84 -8.34 1.26
N LYS A 81 -15.92 -7.87 2.51
CA LYS A 81 -16.61 -6.63 2.85
C LYS A 81 -15.57 -5.56 3.14
N PRO A 82 -15.07 -4.86 2.10
CA PRO A 82 -13.96 -3.95 2.30
C PRO A 82 -14.37 -2.71 3.08
N THR A 83 -13.43 -2.20 3.86
CA THR A 83 -13.53 -0.89 4.48
C THR A 83 -12.59 0.08 3.82
N THR A 84 -13.11 1.25 3.46
CA THR A 84 -12.22 2.32 2.99
C THR A 84 -11.35 2.77 4.15
N PHE A 85 -10.03 2.73 3.99
CA PHE A 85 -9.11 3.09 5.07
C PHE A 85 -8.77 4.58 5.09
N LEU A 86 -8.95 5.31 3.98
CA LEU A 86 -8.81 6.76 3.95
C LEU A 86 -10.16 7.47 4.18
N THR A 87 -10.09 8.58 4.90
CA THR A 87 -11.18 9.56 4.95
C THR A 87 -11.17 10.43 3.69
N ASP A 88 -12.30 11.09 3.38
CA ASP A 88 -12.37 12.00 2.23
C ASP A 88 -11.37 13.17 2.32
N LYS A 89 -11.05 13.61 3.54
CA LYS A 89 -10.02 14.63 3.77
C LYS A 89 -8.63 14.10 3.38
N GLU A 90 -8.32 12.87 3.74
CA GLU A 90 -7.04 12.23 3.42
C GLU A 90 -6.92 11.93 1.92
N ARG A 91 -8.00 11.46 1.27
CA ARG A 91 -8.04 11.30 -0.20
C ARG A 91 -7.74 12.61 -0.92
N ARG A 92 -8.39 13.71 -0.50
CA ARG A 92 -8.11 15.05 -1.07
C ARG A 92 -6.68 15.48 -0.84
N ALA A 93 -6.11 15.18 0.33
CA ALA A 93 -4.71 15.47 0.62
C ALA A 93 -3.77 14.69 -0.31
N ILE A 94 -3.98 13.39 -0.48
CA ILE A 94 -3.21 12.55 -1.41
C ILE A 94 -3.31 13.07 -2.85
N ASN A 95 -4.50 13.38 -3.34
CA ASN A 95 -4.67 13.91 -4.70
C ASN A 95 -3.94 15.23 -4.90
N LYS A 96 -3.99 16.12 -3.89
CA LYS A 96 -3.23 17.38 -3.91
C LYS A 96 -1.72 17.13 -3.93
N GLN A 97 -1.23 16.15 -3.18
CA GLN A 97 0.19 15.80 -3.17
C GLN A 97 0.66 15.24 -4.52
N LEU A 98 -0.10 14.32 -5.10
CA LEU A 98 0.18 13.80 -6.44
C LEU A 98 0.22 14.92 -7.48
N ALA A 99 -0.68 15.91 -7.38
CA ALA A 99 -0.63 17.08 -8.25
C ALA A 99 0.63 17.92 -8.02
N HIS A 100 1.06 18.15 -6.78
CA HIS A 100 2.27 18.92 -6.49
C HIS A 100 3.56 18.26 -7.01
N PHE A 101 3.62 16.93 -7.08
CA PHE A 101 4.75 16.24 -7.70
C PHE A 101 4.94 16.58 -9.19
N THR A 102 3.91 17.10 -9.84
CA THR A 102 4.01 17.58 -11.23
C THR A 102 4.61 18.98 -11.35
N GLU A 103 4.67 19.75 -10.26
CA GLU A 103 5.14 21.14 -10.23
C GLU A 103 6.52 21.27 -9.57
N HIS A 104 6.75 20.56 -8.47
CA HIS A 104 7.96 20.64 -7.66
C HIS A 104 8.36 19.26 -7.13
N ARG A 105 9.67 18.97 -7.10
CA ARG A 105 10.20 17.81 -6.35
C ARG A 105 9.87 17.97 -4.86
N VAL A 106 9.72 16.87 -4.15
CA VAL A 106 9.48 16.90 -2.71
C VAL A 106 10.70 17.48 -2.03
N ASP A 107 10.58 18.71 -1.56
CA ASP A 107 11.47 19.20 -0.53
C ASP A 107 11.13 18.42 0.76
N ILE A 108 12.04 17.53 1.14
CA ILE A 108 11.91 16.64 2.30
C ILE A 108 11.75 17.45 3.61
N SER A 109 12.14 18.73 3.62
CA SER A 109 11.92 19.65 4.74
C SER A 109 10.49 20.21 4.80
N TRP A 110 9.72 20.08 3.71
CA TRP A 110 8.46 20.79 3.50
C TRP A 110 7.22 19.95 3.83
N THR A 111 7.34 18.63 3.94
CA THR A 111 6.16 17.77 4.00
C THR A 111 5.96 17.17 5.38
N GLY A 112 5.21 17.87 6.23
CA GLY A 112 4.53 17.33 7.42
C GLY A 112 3.40 16.36 7.07
N TRP A 113 3.57 15.59 5.99
CA TRP A 113 2.54 14.72 5.44
C TRP A 113 2.46 13.43 6.25
N PRO A 114 1.26 12.99 6.63
CA PRO A 114 1.07 11.82 7.47
C PRO A 114 1.15 10.52 6.64
N VAL A 115 2.14 10.39 5.75
CA VAL A 115 2.28 9.23 4.85
C VAL A 115 2.46 7.94 5.66
N LYS A 116 3.24 7.97 6.74
CA LYS A 116 3.36 6.83 7.66
C LYS A 116 2.01 6.39 8.23
N LEU A 117 1.14 7.34 8.60
CA LEU A 117 -0.20 7.04 9.11
C LEU A 117 -1.08 6.40 8.03
N TRP A 118 -1.04 6.92 6.80
CA TRP A 118 -1.78 6.33 5.69
C TRP A 118 -1.28 4.94 5.31
N MET A 119 0.04 4.74 5.32
CA MET A 119 0.66 3.42 5.18
C MET A 119 0.14 2.46 6.24
N ARG A 120 0.16 2.86 7.53
CA ARG A 120 -0.37 2.03 8.63
C ARG A 120 -1.83 1.62 8.41
N LYS A 121 -2.69 2.59 8.05
CA LYS A 121 -4.10 2.33 7.73
C LYS A 121 -4.26 1.34 6.58
N CYS A 122 -3.50 1.52 5.50
CA CYS A 122 -3.49 0.63 4.35
C CYS A 122 -3.01 -0.78 4.72
N MET A 123 -1.93 -0.89 5.50
CA MET A 123 -1.38 -2.19 5.93
C MET A 123 -2.39 -2.97 6.79
N ASN A 124 -3.11 -2.29 7.69
CA ASN A 124 -4.15 -2.93 8.49
C ASN A 124 -5.28 -3.50 7.61
N GLU A 125 -5.80 -2.71 6.66
CA GLU A 125 -6.85 -3.18 5.74
C GLU A 125 -6.36 -4.37 4.90
N MET A 126 -5.12 -4.31 4.42
CA MET A 126 -4.51 -5.39 3.65
C MET A 126 -4.33 -6.68 4.46
N ILE A 127 -3.95 -6.59 5.73
CA ILE A 127 -3.85 -7.78 6.60
C ILE A 127 -5.22 -8.43 6.72
N THR A 128 -6.27 -7.66 7.00
CA THR A 128 -7.64 -8.17 7.07
C THR A 128 -8.09 -8.80 5.74
N PHE A 129 -7.71 -8.21 4.61
CA PHE A 129 -7.99 -8.77 3.30
C PHE A 129 -7.24 -10.09 3.04
N PHE A 130 -5.98 -10.18 3.48
CA PHE A 130 -5.20 -11.40 3.35
C PHE A 130 -5.66 -12.52 4.24
N ASP A 131 -6.08 -12.23 5.47
CA ASP A 131 -6.74 -13.21 6.33
C ASP A 131 -7.95 -13.82 5.62
N HIS A 132 -8.79 -12.97 5.01
CA HIS A 132 -9.95 -13.42 4.24
C HIS A 132 -9.56 -14.27 3.01
N ILE A 133 -8.50 -13.91 2.29
CA ILE A 133 -8.01 -14.72 1.17
C ILE A 133 -7.47 -16.07 1.66
N GLU A 134 -6.68 -16.10 2.74
CA GLU A 134 -6.09 -17.32 3.31
C GLU A 134 -7.18 -18.31 3.74
N ASP A 135 -8.23 -17.81 4.41
CA ASP A 135 -9.37 -18.60 4.86
C ASP A 135 -10.14 -19.24 3.70
N ASN A 136 -10.14 -18.62 2.52
CA ASN A 136 -10.90 -19.07 1.35
C ASN A 136 -10.06 -19.85 0.31
N LEU A 137 -8.74 -19.65 0.26
CA LEU A 137 -7.84 -20.37 -0.67
C LEU A 137 -7.59 -21.82 -0.23
N GLY A 138 -7.47 -22.05 1.08
CA GLY A 138 -6.98 -23.31 1.65
C GLY A 138 -5.45 -23.44 1.58
N PHE A 139 -4.86 -24.13 2.56
CA PHE A 139 -3.41 -24.21 2.77
C PHE A 139 -2.62 -24.82 1.60
N ASP A 140 -3.23 -25.71 0.83
CA ASP A 140 -2.58 -26.40 -0.30
C ASP A 140 -2.58 -25.58 -1.59
N HIS A 141 -3.23 -24.41 -1.60
CA HIS A 141 -3.29 -23.58 -2.80
C HIS A 141 -1.91 -22.94 -3.09
N PRO A 142 -1.43 -22.92 -4.35
CA PRO A 142 -0.11 -22.37 -4.69
C PRO A 142 0.11 -20.91 -4.25
N LEU A 143 -0.94 -20.11 -4.28
CA LEU A 143 -0.91 -18.70 -3.85
C LEU A 143 -0.95 -18.52 -2.32
N TRP A 144 -1.29 -19.56 -1.56
CA TRP A 144 -1.42 -19.45 -0.10
C TRP A 144 -0.09 -19.02 0.55
N GLN A 145 1.02 -19.67 0.17
CA GLN A 145 2.36 -19.32 0.66
C GLN A 145 2.72 -17.87 0.34
N GLU A 146 2.31 -17.41 -0.84
CA GLU A 146 2.62 -16.08 -1.34
C GLU A 146 1.86 -14.98 -0.57
N VAL A 147 0.57 -15.21 -0.31
CA VAL A 147 -0.29 -14.34 0.50
C VAL A 147 0.18 -14.32 1.96
N ASN A 148 0.37 -15.49 2.56
CA ASN A 148 0.79 -15.63 3.95
C ASN A 148 2.15 -14.99 4.22
N GLY A 149 3.11 -15.17 3.32
CA GLY A 149 4.44 -14.54 3.43
C GLY A 149 4.35 -13.01 3.47
N ARG A 150 3.49 -12.41 2.63
CA ARG A 150 3.32 -10.95 2.59
C ARG A 150 2.51 -10.42 3.76
N ARG A 151 1.46 -11.12 4.18
CA ARG A 151 0.73 -10.79 5.41
C ARG A 151 1.68 -10.71 6.61
N LYS A 152 2.50 -11.74 6.83
CA LYS A 152 3.53 -11.75 7.89
C LYS A 152 4.54 -10.61 7.75
N ALA A 153 4.94 -10.26 6.53
CA ALA A 153 5.85 -9.14 6.30
C ALA A 153 5.22 -7.80 6.74
N LEU A 154 3.93 -7.60 6.50
CA LEU A 154 3.19 -6.40 6.92
C LEU A 154 3.04 -6.34 8.44
N GLU A 155 2.69 -7.45 9.08
CA GLU A 155 2.61 -7.55 10.54
C GLU A 155 3.95 -7.19 11.19
N ASN A 156 5.05 -7.72 10.65
CA ASN A 156 6.39 -7.39 11.13
C ASN A 156 6.72 -5.90 10.95
N LEU A 157 6.37 -5.30 9.81
CA LEU A 157 6.59 -3.87 9.57
C LEU A 157 5.77 -2.99 10.51
N LEU A 158 4.50 -3.33 10.76
CA LEU A 158 3.65 -2.64 11.72
C LEU A 158 4.21 -2.72 13.14
N ALA A 159 4.63 -3.91 13.57
CA ALA A 159 5.23 -4.13 14.88
C ALA A 159 6.56 -3.36 15.06
N LEU A 160 7.34 -3.20 13.98
CA LEU A 160 8.55 -2.37 14.01
C LEU A 160 8.21 -0.88 14.11
N ASP A 161 7.22 -0.39 13.36
CA ASP A 161 6.81 1.02 13.42
C ASP A 161 6.27 1.39 14.81
N GLU A 162 5.54 0.50 15.49
CA GLU A 162 5.12 0.69 16.89
C GLU A 162 6.27 0.83 17.88
N LYS A 163 7.36 0.08 17.67
CA LYS A 163 8.57 0.17 18.50
C LYS A 163 9.39 1.44 18.25
N THR A 164 9.17 2.10 17.12
CA THR A 164 9.94 3.29 16.70
C THR A 164 9.28 4.61 17.15
N ILE A 165 8.21 4.56 17.95
CA ILE A 165 7.45 5.74 18.42
C ILE A 165 8.12 6.45 19.64
N TYR A 166 9.26 5.97 20.14
CA TYR A 166 9.96 6.58 21.30
C TYR A 166 11.48 6.82 21.13
N THR A 167 11.95 7.12 19.92
CA THR A 167 13.32 7.65 19.71
C THR A 167 13.37 8.82 18.75
#